data_AF-A0A090D1G1-F1
#
_entry.id   AF-A0A090D1G1-F1
#
_cell.length_a   1.000
_cell.length_b   1.000
_cell.length_c   1.000
_cell.angle_alpha   90.00
_cell.angle_beta   90.00
_cell.angle_gamma   90.00
#
_symmetry.space_group_name_H-M   'P 1'
#
loop_
_entity.id
_entity.type
_entity.pdbx_description
1 polymer ?
#
loop_
_entity_poly.entity_id
_entity_poly.type
_entity_poly.pdbx_seq_one_letter_code
_entity_poly.pdbx_strand_id
1 'polypeptide(L)'
;MQPVIFHILLLSLVFFFQDVYPEHPLLERVESNIAISSTEKKACLPFLMRDNHPIKPILDKLFQDRVVFNLETFLKAGFKIISDLPQKKIIVATHPELGGFVVKVFLDSVPVNKNGDPNWKWLYRRAFLASQIRKFIKKNNINRFRGVHKWLYPLPNNQKEGIDNHWVLVAEKMPLRSPLDCLEFWKTKVKVQDLKELYKIMKHCGGQSYRPDNIPITIDGRFVFIDTEYPHLPPIYKEILPYISDEMGSFWKLHVLSHELSQSSSIDSLARKRKKI
;
A
#
# COMPACT_ATOMS: atom_id res chain seq x y z
N MET A 1 -9.11 4.67 -50.96
CA MET A 1 -7.87 5.20 -50.34
C MET A 1 -8.09 5.33 -48.84
N GLN A 2 -7.27 4.61 -48.07
CA GLN A 2 -7.48 4.24 -46.66
C GLN A 2 -6.92 5.28 -45.67
N PRO A 3 -7.38 5.27 -44.40
CA PRO A 3 -6.80 6.05 -43.32
C PRO A 3 -5.64 5.29 -42.65
N VAL A 4 -4.44 5.87 -42.67
CA VAL A 4 -3.23 5.32 -42.01
C VAL A 4 -2.70 6.35 -41.00
N ILE A 5 -3.43 6.57 -39.89
CA ILE A 5 -2.91 7.40 -38.78
C ILE A 5 -3.12 6.75 -37.39
N PHE A 6 -3.83 5.62 -37.29
CA PHE A 6 -4.11 5.02 -35.97
C PHE A 6 -3.08 3.99 -35.45
N HIS A 7 -2.01 3.69 -36.20
CA HIS A 7 -1.04 2.64 -35.82
C HIS A 7 0.26 3.13 -35.17
N ILE A 8 0.59 4.44 -35.22
CA ILE A 8 1.88 4.94 -34.70
C ILE A 8 1.85 5.23 -33.19
N LEU A 9 0.66 5.42 -32.60
CA LEU A 9 0.51 5.69 -31.16
C LEU A 9 0.49 4.43 -30.27
N LEU A 10 0.28 3.24 -30.84
CA LEU A 10 0.33 1.99 -30.07
C LEU A 10 1.75 1.40 -29.98
N LEU A 11 2.60 1.63 -31.00
CA LEU A 11 3.98 1.12 -31.03
C LEU A 11 4.93 1.90 -30.12
N SER A 12 4.69 3.20 -29.89
CA SER A 12 5.53 4.03 -29.02
C SER A 12 5.35 3.73 -27.51
N LEU A 13 4.30 2.99 -27.12
CA LEU A 13 4.11 2.52 -25.74
C LEU A 13 4.79 1.17 -25.46
N VAL A 14 5.17 0.43 -26.49
CA VAL A 14 5.88 -0.85 -26.36
C VAL A 14 7.39 -0.63 -26.28
N PHE A 15 7.94 0.35 -27.01
CA PHE A 15 9.38 0.65 -26.98
C PHE A 15 9.87 1.38 -25.72
N PHE A 16 8.98 2.01 -24.93
CA PHE A 16 9.40 2.64 -23.67
C PHE A 16 9.71 1.65 -22.53
N PHE A 17 9.44 0.36 -22.71
CA PHE A 17 9.70 -0.66 -21.69
C PHE A 17 10.97 -1.48 -21.93
N GLN A 18 11.46 -1.60 -23.17
CA GLN A 18 12.61 -2.48 -23.46
C GLN A 18 13.97 -1.84 -23.15
N ASP A 19 14.12 -0.51 -23.25
CA ASP A 19 15.43 0.14 -23.07
C ASP A 19 15.74 0.60 -21.62
N VAL A 20 14.87 0.32 -20.64
CA VAL A 20 15.00 0.84 -19.25
C VAL A 20 15.34 -0.23 -18.21
N TYR A 21 15.34 -1.51 -18.57
CA TYR A 21 15.60 -2.60 -17.63
C TYR A 21 16.56 -3.62 -18.25
N PRO A 22 17.89 -3.48 -18.06
CA PRO A 22 18.81 -4.59 -18.35
C PRO A 22 18.38 -5.82 -17.53
N GLU A 23 18.60 -7.00 -18.11
CA GLU A 23 18.11 -8.31 -17.61
C GLU A 23 17.99 -8.37 -16.09
N HIS A 24 16.74 -8.43 -15.61
CA HIS A 24 16.42 -8.27 -14.19
C HIS A 24 16.05 -9.64 -13.63
N PRO A 25 16.89 -10.30 -12.80
CA PRO A 25 16.61 -11.67 -12.31
C PRO A 25 15.28 -11.79 -11.55
N LEU A 26 14.82 -10.70 -10.92
CA LEU A 26 13.49 -10.67 -10.31
C LEU A 26 12.35 -10.63 -11.35
N LEU A 27 12.57 -10.03 -12.52
CA LEU A 27 11.57 -10.00 -13.59
C LEU A 27 11.34 -11.41 -14.13
N GLU A 28 12.39 -12.20 -14.30
CA GLU A 28 12.27 -13.61 -14.70
C GLU A 28 11.39 -14.41 -13.72
N ARG A 29 11.55 -14.21 -12.40
CA ARG A 29 10.69 -14.85 -11.38
C ARG A 29 9.22 -14.48 -11.53
N VAL A 30 8.93 -13.23 -11.93
CA VAL A 30 7.57 -12.76 -12.17
C VAL A 30 7.03 -13.31 -13.47
N GLU A 31 7.80 -13.25 -14.55
CA GLU A 31 7.40 -13.67 -15.89
C GLU A 31 7.15 -15.16 -15.97
N SER A 32 7.99 -15.97 -15.33
CA SER A 32 7.85 -17.43 -15.24
C SER A 32 6.70 -17.89 -14.34
N ASN A 33 6.14 -17.02 -13.49
CA ASN A 33 5.07 -17.42 -12.58
C ASN A 33 3.73 -17.55 -13.30
N ILE A 34 3.27 -18.79 -13.54
CA ILE A 34 2.02 -19.08 -14.25
C ILE A 34 0.75 -18.79 -13.43
N ALA A 35 0.87 -18.65 -12.11
CA ALA A 35 -0.26 -18.40 -11.20
C ALA A 35 -0.69 -16.92 -11.17
N ILE A 36 0.13 -16.02 -11.73
CA ILE A 36 -0.16 -14.59 -11.83
C ILE A 36 -0.56 -14.27 -13.27
N SER A 37 -1.72 -13.65 -13.46
CA SER A 37 -2.14 -13.24 -14.82
C SER A 37 -1.22 -12.17 -15.40
N SER A 38 -1.15 -12.07 -16.74
CA SER A 38 -0.37 -11.04 -17.43
C SER A 38 -0.75 -9.61 -17.00
N THR A 39 -2.04 -9.35 -16.80
CA THR A 39 -2.56 -8.08 -16.28
C THR A 39 -2.02 -7.77 -14.88
N GLU A 40 -1.98 -8.76 -13.99
CA GLU A 40 -1.46 -8.59 -12.62
C GLU A 40 0.05 -8.41 -12.61
N LYS A 41 0.79 -9.14 -13.45
CA LYS A 41 2.24 -8.95 -13.63
C LYS A 41 2.52 -7.50 -14.01
N LYS A 42 1.87 -6.99 -15.06
CA LYS A 42 2.00 -5.61 -15.54
C LYS A 42 1.66 -4.59 -14.45
N ALA A 43 0.61 -4.84 -13.67
CA ALA A 43 0.22 -3.96 -12.57
C ALA A 43 1.28 -3.92 -11.45
N CYS A 44 1.98 -5.03 -11.18
CA CYS A 44 2.99 -5.12 -10.13
C CYS A 44 4.36 -4.54 -10.52
N LEU A 45 4.72 -4.51 -11.82
CA LEU A 45 6.02 -4.05 -12.31
C LEU A 45 6.51 -2.73 -11.68
N PRO A 46 5.70 -1.66 -11.56
CA PRO A 46 6.16 -0.38 -11.01
C PRO A 46 6.55 -0.43 -9.53
N PHE A 47 6.23 -1.52 -8.84
CA PHE A 47 6.43 -1.72 -7.41
C PHE A 47 7.48 -2.79 -7.11
N LEU A 48 8.01 -3.48 -8.11
CA LEU A 48 9.08 -4.45 -7.89
C LEU A 48 10.32 -3.76 -7.31
N MET A 49 11.00 -4.47 -6.41
CA MET A 49 12.30 -4.04 -5.94
C MET A 49 13.29 -4.02 -7.12
N ARG A 50 14.01 -2.92 -7.27
CA ARG A 50 15.04 -2.75 -8.31
C ARG A 50 16.29 -3.54 -7.95
N ASP A 51 17.03 -3.97 -8.97
CA ASP A 51 18.28 -4.70 -8.78
C ASP A 51 19.35 -3.95 -7.99
N ASN A 52 19.43 -2.63 -8.17
CA ASN A 52 20.37 -1.78 -7.44
C ASN A 52 19.90 -1.37 -6.04
N HIS A 53 18.82 -1.95 -5.52
CA HIS A 53 18.33 -1.62 -4.19
C HIS A 53 19.29 -2.18 -3.11
N PRO A 54 19.70 -1.39 -2.10
CA PRO A 54 20.79 -1.76 -1.20
C PRO A 54 20.56 -3.04 -0.38
N ILE A 55 19.31 -3.35 -0.06
CA ILE A 55 18.97 -4.58 0.68
C ILE A 55 18.59 -5.76 -0.22
N LYS A 56 18.61 -5.61 -1.56
CA LYS A 56 18.24 -6.70 -2.45
C LYS A 56 19.16 -7.92 -2.29
N PRO A 57 20.50 -7.80 -2.25
CA PRO A 57 21.37 -8.97 -2.06
C PRO A 57 21.07 -9.73 -0.76
N ILE A 58 20.67 -9.00 0.28
CA ILE A 58 20.27 -9.58 1.57
C ILE A 58 18.96 -10.36 1.42
N LEU A 59 17.96 -9.79 0.73
CA LEU A 59 16.71 -10.49 0.45
C LEU A 59 16.92 -11.70 -0.45
N ASP A 60 17.79 -11.60 -1.46
CA ASP A 60 18.16 -12.71 -2.32
C ASP A 60 18.74 -13.87 -1.52
N LYS A 61 19.61 -13.59 -0.54
CA LYS A 61 20.15 -14.59 0.39
C LYS A 61 19.09 -15.16 1.34
N LEU A 62 18.26 -14.30 1.95
CA LEU A 62 17.25 -14.73 2.92
C LEU A 62 16.13 -15.56 2.28
N PHE A 63 15.77 -15.24 1.04
CA PHE A 63 14.68 -15.90 0.31
C PHE A 63 15.21 -16.78 -0.85
N GLN A 64 16.41 -17.35 -0.71
CA GLN A 64 16.82 -18.46 -1.58
C GLN A 64 15.89 -19.66 -1.39
N ASP A 65 15.53 -19.90 -0.13
CA ASP A 65 14.57 -20.91 0.28
C ASP A 65 13.18 -20.32 0.53
N ARG A 66 12.19 -21.20 0.67
CA ARG A 66 10.80 -20.83 0.96
C ARG A 66 10.59 -20.49 2.44
N VAL A 67 11.25 -19.43 2.91
CA VAL A 67 11.21 -19.00 4.32
C VAL A 67 9.80 -18.67 4.81
N VAL A 68 8.90 -18.23 3.92
CA VAL A 68 7.50 -17.90 4.25
C VAL A 68 6.56 -19.11 4.30
N PHE A 69 7.07 -20.33 4.23
CA PHE A 69 6.23 -21.53 4.23
C PHE A 69 5.34 -21.61 5.48
N ASN A 70 5.93 -21.49 6.67
CA ASN A 70 5.20 -21.44 7.93
C ASN A 70 5.92 -20.55 8.96
N LEU A 71 5.33 -20.39 10.16
CA LEU A 71 5.88 -19.53 11.19
C LEU A 71 7.24 -20.02 11.69
N GLU A 72 7.41 -21.33 11.82
CA GLU A 72 8.65 -21.94 12.31
C GLU A 72 9.81 -21.66 11.35
N THR A 73 9.64 -21.89 10.04
CA THR A 73 10.67 -21.59 9.04
C THR A 73 10.99 -20.10 8.99
N PHE A 74 9.96 -19.25 9.14
CA PHE A 74 10.12 -17.81 9.13
C PHE A 74 10.94 -17.30 10.33
N LEU A 75 10.68 -17.82 11.53
CA LEU A 75 11.45 -17.49 12.74
C LEU A 75 12.86 -18.08 12.71
N LYS A 76 13.03 -19.33 12.23
CA LYS A 76 14.36 -19.96 12.08
C LYS A 76 15.28 -19.20 11.13
N ALA A 77 14.71 -18.54 10.12
CA ALA A 77 15.44 -17.65 9.23
C ALA A 77 15.83 -16.30 9.86
N GLY A 78 15.58 -16.09 11.16
CA GLY A 78 16.04 -14.92 11.92
C GLY A 78 15.07 -13.73 11.94
N PHE A 79 13.86 -13.87 11.36
CA PHE A 79 12.85 -12.82 11.43
C PHE A 79 12.27 -12.68 12.84
N LYS A 80 12.04 -11.44 13.27
CA LYS A 80 11.42 -11.10 14.55
C LYS A 80 10.08 -10.40 14.29
N ILE A 81 8.99 -10.96 14.79
CA ILE A 81 7.65 -10.40 14.64
C ILE A 81 7.53 -9.14 15.50
N ILE A 82 7.06 -8.04 14.90
CA ILE A 82 6.87 -6.76 15.60
C ILE A 82 5.40 -6.45 15.92
N SER A 83 4.47 -7.20 15.32
CA SER A 83 3.06 -7.13 15.69
C SER A 83 2.48 -8.54 15.63
N ASP A 84 2.29 -9.15 16.79
CA ASP A 84 1.52 -10.39 16.91
C ASP A 84 0.08 -10.01 17.27
N LEU A 85 -0.78 -9.96 16.26
CA LEU A 85 -2.21 -9.87 16.50
C LEU A 85 -2.78 -11.23 16.09
N PRO A 86 -3.26 -12.05 17.05
CA PRO A 86 -3.71 -13.43 16.80
C PRO A 86 -4.77 -13.56 15.70
N GLN A 87 -5.45 -12.45 15.37
CA GLN A 87 -6.50 -12.38 14.37
C GLN A 87 -6.03 -11.87 12.99
N LYS A 88 -4.81 -11.33 12.88
CA LYS A 88 -4.28 -10.79 11.61
C LYS A 88 -3.54 -11.88 10.84
N LYS A 89 -3.99 -12.13 9.62
CA LYS A 89 -3.33 -13.07 8.68
C LYS A 89 -1.97 -12.59 8.19
N ILE A 90 -1.70 -11.28 8.24
CA ILE A 90 -0.45 -10.68 7.78
C ILE A 90 0.54 -10.56 8.94
N ILE A 91 1.73 -11.10 8.76
CA ILE A 91 2.85 -10.97 9.69
C ILE A 91 3.65 -9.75 9.30
N VAL A 92 3.94 -8.88 10.26
CA VAL A 92 4.92 -7.79 10.11
C VAL A 92 6.15 -8.13 10.94
N ALA A 93 7.32 -8.14 10.31
CA ALA A 93 8.55 -8.57 10.95
C ALA A 93 9.76 -7.71 10.55
N THR A 94 10.79 -7.77 11.38
CA THR A 94 12.12 -7.23 11.12
C THR A 94 13.13 -8.36 10.97
N HIS A 95 14.27 -8.07 10.34
CA HIS A 95 15.44 -8.94 10.33
C HIS A 95 16.67 -8.09 10.67
N PRO A 96 17.65 -8.58 11.45
CA PRO A 96 18.84 -7.80 11.81
C PRO A 96 19.60 -7.25 10.60
N GLU A 97 19.71 -8.03 9.53
CA GLU A 97 20.37 -7.61 8.27
C GLU A 97 19.54 -6.62 7.43
N LEU A 98 18.22 -6.47 7.69
CA LEU A 98 17.34 -5.55 6.96
C LEU A 98 17.21 -4.21 7.71
N GLY A 99 18.33 -3.65 8.15
CA GLY A 99 18.38 -2.38 8.89
C GLY A 99 17.62 -1.26 8.18
N GLY A 100 16.68 -0.62 8.88
CA GLY A 100 15.84 0.44 8.29
C GLY A 100 14.62 -0.06 7.50
N PHE A 101 14.35 -1.37 7.46
CA PHE A 101 13.21 -1.94 6.75
C PHE A 101 12.38 -2.89 7.63
N VAL A 102 11.15 -3.13 7.19
CA VAL A 102 10.28 -4.19 7.69
C VAL A 102 9.76 -5.02 6.52
N VAL A 103 9.46 -6.29 6.77
CA VAL A 103 8.75 -7.15 5.82
C VAL A 103 7.31 -7.35 6.30
N LYS A 104 6.36 -7.35 5.35
CA LYS A 104 5.01 -7.85 5.56
C LYS A 104 4.78 -9.06 4.68
N VAL A 105 4.38 -10.17 5.30
CA VAL A 105 4.21 -11.46 4.62
C VAL A 105 2.89 -12.10 5.03
N PHE A 106 2.37 -12.91 4.13
CA PHE A 106 1.44 -13.97 4.49
C PHE A 106 2.23 -15.27 4.41
N LEU A 107 1.97 -16.18 5.34
CA LEU A 107 2.58 -17.51 5.30
C LEU A 107 1.80 -18.41 4.35
N ASP A 108 2.50 -19.32 3.67
CA ASP A 108 1.86 -20.27 2.75
C ASP A 108 0.95 -21.25 3.51
N SER A 109 1.29 -21.57 4.75
CA SER A 109 0.49 -22.43 5.64
C SER A 109 -0.84 -21.79 6.09
N VAL A 110 -1.09 -20.51 5.77
CA VAL A 110 -2.32 -19.81 6.16
C VAL A 110 -3.29 -19.77 4.97
N PRO A 111 -4.53 -20.28 5.11
CA PRO A 111 -5.47 -20.35 3.99
C PRO A 111 -5.83 -18.96 3.44
N VAL A 112 -6.24 -18.94 2.16
CA VAL A 112 -6.73 -17.75 1.45
C VAL A 112 -7.76 -16.97 2.28
N ASN A 113 -7.93 -15.69 1.97
CA ASN A 113 -8.92 -14.87 2.65
C ASN A 113 -10.34 -15.41 2.46
N LYS A 114 -11.28 -14.97 3.31
CA LYS A 114 -12.68 -15.42 3.30
C LYS A 114 -13.40 -15.17 1.95
N ASN A 115 -12.84 -14.31 1.09
CA ASN A 115 -13.43 -13.91 -0.18
C ASN A 115 -12.80 -14.66 -1.38
N GLY A 116 -11.90 -15.63 -1.14
CA GLY A 116 -11.21 -16.38 -2.19
C GLY A 116 -10.10 -15.62 -2.94
N ASP A 117 -9.86 -14.36 -2.57
CA ASP A 117 -8.79 -13.54 -3.14
C ASP A 117 -7.43 -14.02 -2.60
N PRO A 118 -6.42 -14.25 -3.46
CA PRO A 118 -5.08 -14.61 -3.03
C PRO A 118 -4.49 -13.53 -2.09
N ASN A 119 -3.91 -13.97 -0.97
CA ASN A 119 -3.40 -13.08 0.06
C ASN A 119 -2.36 -12.07 -0.48
N TRP A 120 -1.53 -12.52 -1.42
CA TRP A 120 -0.49 -11.71 -2.04
C TRP A 120 -1.03 -10.46 -2.77
N LYS A 121 -2.29 -10.46 -3.26
CA LYS A 121 -2.91 -9.28 -3.90
C LYS A 121 -2.99 -8.09 -2.95
N TRP A 122 -3.14 -8.35 -1.66
CA TRP A 122 -3.16 -7.31 -0.63
C TRP A 122 -1.80 -6.63 -0.46
N LEU A 123 -0.70 -7.35 -0.68
CA LEU A 123 0.65 -6.78 -0.64
C LEU A 123 0.86 -5.76 -1.77
N TYR A 124 0.45 -6.13 -2.99
CA TYR A 124 0.45 -5.23 -4.15
C TYR A 124 -0.40 -3.98 -3.91
N ARG A 125 -1.65 -4.15 -3.45
CA ARG A 125 -2.58 -3.03 -3.15
C ARG A 125 -1.96 -2.02 -2.18
N ARG A 126 -1.24 -2.51 -1.16
CA ARG A 126 -0.51 -1.66 -0.22
C ARG A 126 0.60 -0.85 -0.88
N ALA A 127 1.40 -1.48 -1.74
CA ALA A 127 2.45 -0.79 -2.48
C ALA A 127 1.87 0.28 -3.43
N PHE A 128 0.79 -0.06 -4.13
CA PHE A 128 0.06 0.84 -5.03
C PHE A 128 -0.42 2.10 -4.31
N LEU A 129 -1.23 1.96 -3.25
CA LEU A 129 -1.80 3.12 -2.55
C LEU A 129 -0.71 3.98 -1.89
N ALA A 130 0.32 3.36 -1.32
CA ALA A 130 1.44 4.11 -0.75
C ALA A 130 2.17 4.94 -1.83
N SER A 131 2.35 4.41 -3.04
CA SER A 131 2.94 5.15 -4.16
C SER A 131 2.07 6.32 -4.60
N GLN A 132 0.75 6.13 -4.71
CA GLN A 132 -0.18 7.19 -5.05
C GLN A 132 -0.14 8.33 -4.02
N ILE A 133 -0.17 7.98 -2.73
CA ILE A 133 -0.06 8.95 -1.63
C ILE A 133 1.27 9.72 -1.71
N ARG A 134 2.41 9.05 -1.90
CA ARG A 134 3.72 9.71 -2.04
C ARG A 134 3.74 10.70 -3.21
N LYS A 135 3.26 10.26 -4.38
CA LYS A 135 3.18 11.11 -5.58
C LYS A 135 2.30 12.33 -5.33
N PHE A 136 1.14 12.14 -4.70
CA PHE A 136 0.22 13.22 -4.38
C PHE A 136 0.81 14.22 -3.38
N ILE A 137 1.42 13.74 -2.29
CA ILE A 137 2.10 14.56 -1.28
C ILE A 137 3.17 15.43 -1.94
N LYS A 138 4.03 14.82 -2.77
CA LYS A 138 5.09 15.55 -3.50
C LYS A 138 4.50 16.59 -4.45
N LYS A 139 3.51 16.21 -5.27
CA LYS A 139 2.89 17.10 -6.27
C LYS A 139 2.21 18.32 -5.64
N ASN A 140 1.65 18.17 -4.43
CA ASN A 140 0.87 19.20 -3.76
C ASN A 140 1.61 19.89 -2.62
N ASN A 141 2.93 19.67 -2.48
CA ASN A 141 3.76 20.25 -1.43
C ASN A 141 3.16 20.07 -0.02
N ILE A 142 2.64 18.87 0.26
CA ILE A 142 2.08 18.52 1.57
C ILE A 142 3.25 18.29 2.53
N ASN A 143 3.29 19.04 3.63
CA ASN A 143 4.45 19.06 4.52
C ASN A 143 4.27 18.19 5.77
N ARG A 144 3.04 18.05 6.26
CA ARG A 144 2.77 17.36 7.54
C ARG A 144 2.66 15.85 7.39
N PHE A 145 2.41 15.36 6.18
CA PHE A 145 2.23 13.94 5.87
C PHE A 145 3.38 13.38 5.03
N ARG A 146 3.69 12.11 5.23
CA ARG A 146 4.63 11.34 4.41
C ARG A 146 4.04 9.96 4.09
N GLY A 147 4.18 9.51 2.85
CA GLY A 147 3.98 8.09 2.51
C GLY A 147 5.30 7.32 2.62
N VAL A 148 5.27 6.10 3.17
CA VAL A 148 6.46 5.23 3.19
C VAL A 148 6.70 4.63 1.81
N HIS A 149 7.97 4.36 1.47
CA HIS A 149 8.28 3.50 0.33
C HIS A 149 7.93 2.04 0.63
N LYS A 150 7.44 1.36 -0.42
CA LYS A 150 7.03 -0.04 -0.39
C LYS A 150 7.43 -0.68 -1.70
N TRP A 151 7.99 -1.87 -1.61
CA TRP A 151 8.47 -2.66 -2.74
C TRP A 151 7.95 -4.09 -2.63
N LEU A 152 7.68 -4.70 -3.76
CA LEU A 152 7.38 -6.12 -3.88
C LEU A 152 8.69 -6.85 -4.21
N TYR A 153 9.03 -7.82 -3.37
CA TYR A 153 10.13 -8.73 -3.62
C TYR A 153 9.55 -10.10 -4.05
N PRO A 154 9.80 -10.58 -5.28
CA PRO A 154 9.30 -11.86 -5.74
C PRO A 154 10.02 -13.03 -5.09
N LEU A 155 9.23 -13.95 -4.56
CA LEU A 155 9.71 -15.22 -4.01
C LEU A 155 10.06 -16.21 -5.13
N PRO A 156 10.96 -17.18 -4.90
CA PRO A 156 11.20 -18.27 -5.84
C PRO A 156 9.93 -19.09 -6.14
N ASN A 157 9.79 -19.54 -7.39
CA ASN A 157 8.71 -20.43 -7.86
C ASN A 157 9.09 -21.92 -7.69
N ASN A 158 9.61 -22.30 -6.53
CA ASN A 158 10.19 -23.63 -6.29
C ASN A 158 9.21 -24.63 -5.63
N GLN A 159 7.90 -24.38 -5.65
CA GLN A 159 6.90 -25.25 -5.02
C GLN A 159 6.05 -26.03 -6.02
N LYS A 160 5.62 -27.23 -5.60
CA LYS A 160 4.67 -28.10 -6.30
C LYS A 160 3.29 -27.90 -5.65
N GLU A 161 2.33 -27.38 -6.42
CA GLU A 161 0.88 -27.27 -6.13
C GLU A 161 0.47 -26.70 -4.76
N GLY A 162 0.00 -25.42 -4.70
CA GLY A 162 -0.43 -24.80 -3.44
C GLY A 162 -0.95 -23.35 -3.51
N ILE A 163 -1.51 -22.89 -2.38
CA ILE A 163 -2.03 -21.53 -2.12
C ILE A 163 -0.84 -20.59 -1.91
N ASP A 164 -0.14 -20.26 -2.99
CA ASP A 164 1.19 -19.69 -2.87
C ASP A 164 1.17 -18.17 -2.73
N ASN A 165 1.99 -17.65 -1.80
CA ASN A 165 2.36 -16.25 -1.80
C ASN A 165 3.45 -16.01 -2.85
N HIS A 166 3.30 -14.99 -3.70
CA HIS A 166 4.30 -14.71 -4.73
C HIS A 166 5.25 -13.56 -4.35
N TRP A 167 4.90 -12.82 -3.31
CA TRP A 167 5.58 -11.59 -2.94
C TRP A 167 5.82 -11.51 -1.43
N VAL A 168 6.93 -10.88 -1.08
CA VAL A 168 7.13 -10.21 0.21
C VAL A 168 6.95 -8.71 -0.01
N LEU A 169 6.20 -8.05 0.85
CA LEU A 169 6.14 -6.59 0.85
C LEU A 169 7.23 -6.04 1.75
N VAL A 170 8.20 -5.36 1.17
CA VAL A 170 9.24 -4.66 1.91
C VAL A 170 8.82 -3.21 2.07
N ALA A 171 8.94 -2.64 3.27
CA ALA A 171 8.61 -1.25 3.54
C ALA A 171 9.69 -0.56 4.37
N GLU A 172 9.84 0.76 4.19
CA GLU A 172 10.69 1.57 5.07
C GLU A 172 10.22 1.45 6.53
N LYS A 173 11.17 1.23 7.45
CA LYS A 173 10.93 1.32 8.88
C LYS A 173 11.02 2.80 9.28
N MET A 174 9.96 3.30 9.89
CA MET A 174 9.88 4.70 10.31
C MET A 174 10.19 4.86 11.80
N PRO A 175 10.83 5.98 12.22
CA PRO A 175 11.03 6.30 13.63
C PRO A 175 9.72 6.83 14.21
N LEU A 176 8.84 5.91 14.60
CA LEU A 176 7.50 6.23 15.12
C LEU A 176 7.53 6.47 16.63
N ARG A 177 6.62 7.33 17.11
CA ARG A 177 6.30 7.41 18.55
C ARG A 177 5.56 6.15 19.00
N SER A 178 5.42 5.97 20.31
CA SER A 178 4.63 4.85 20.83
C SER A 178 3.15 4.94 20.38
N PRO A 179 2.41 3.82 20.33
CA PRO A 179 0.99 3.86 19.97
C PRO A 179 0.15 4.80 20.85
N LEU A 180 0.45 4.86 22.16
CA LEU A 180 -0.24 5.74 23.10
C LEU A 180 0.08 7.21 22.81
N ASP A 181 1.35 7.56 22.59
CA ASP A 181 1.75 8.93 22.22
C ASP A 181 1.13 9.36 20.88
N CYS A 182 1.04 8.44 19.92
CA CYS A 182 0.37 8.72 18.64
C CYS A 182 -1.10 9.05 18.88
N LEU A 183 -1.81 8.25 19.67
CA LEU A 183 -3.21 8.48 19.99
C LEU A 183 -3.42 9.82 20.71
N GLU A 184 -2.59 10.12 21.71
CA GLU A 184 -2.62 11.39 22.43
C GLU A 184 -2.35 12.57 21.48
N PHE A 185 -1.37 12.45 20.59
CA PHE A 185 -1.06 13.47 19.60
C PHE A 185 -2.24 13.73 18.67
N TRP A 186 -2.88 12.67 18.16
CA TRP A 186 -4.09 12.78 17.36
C TRP A 186 -5.20 13.53 18.11
N LYS A 187 -5.37 13.24 19.41
CA LYS A 187 -6.42 13.83 20.23
C LYS A 187 -6.16 15.30 20.58
N THR A 188 -4.90 15.68 20.80
CA THR A 188 -4.56 16.97 21.44
C THR A 188 -3.75 17.93 20.57
N LYS A 189 -3.06 17.45 19.52
CA LYS A 189 -2.11 18.27 18.74
C LYS A 189 -2.47 18.42 17.26
N VAL A 190 -3.47 17.69 16.76
CA VAL A 190 -3.98 17.84 15.39
C VAL A 190 -4.53 19.25 15.20
N LYS A 191 -4.12 19.92 14.12
CA LYS A 191 -4.58 21.26 13.75
C LYS A 191 -5.50 21.22 12.54
N VAL A 192 -6.25 22.31 12.32
CA VAL A 192 -7.08 22.51 11.12
C VAL A 192 -6.30 22.26 9.82
N GLN A 193 -5.06 22.72 9.75
CA GLN A 193 -4.22 22.51 8.55
C GLN A 193 -3.90 21.02 8.31
N ASP A 194 -3.66 20.25 9.37
CA ASP A 194 -3.41 18.80 9.26
C ASP A 194 -4.63 18.09 8.67
N LEU A 195 -5.81 18.47 9.15
CA LEU A 195 -7.08 17.94 8.63
C LEU A 195 -7.31 18.33 7.17
N LYS A 196 -7.04 19.59 6.79
CA LYS A 196 -7.16 20.01 5.38
C LYS A 196 -6.23 19.19 4.46
N GLU A 197 -4.99 18.94 4.88
CA GLU A 197 -4.05 18.10 4.13
C GLU A 197 -4.50 16.64 4.05
N LEU A 198 -4.96 16.07 5.18
CA LEU A 198 -5.49 14.71 5.23
C LEU A 198 -6.71 14.55 4.31
N TYR A 199 -7.65 15.48 4.34
CA TYR A 199 -8.83 15.46 3.46
C TYR A 199 -8.44 15.47 1.98
N LYS A 200 -7.48 16.33 1.58
CA LYS A 200 -6.97 16.35 0.20
C LYS A 200 -6.40 15.00 -0.21
N ILE A 201 -5.62 14.36 0.67
CA ILE A 201 -5.04 13.02 0.41
C ILE A 201 -6.15 11.99 0.26
N MET A 202 -7.08 11.91 1.23
CA MET A 202 -8.19 10.95 1.23
C MET A 202 -9.04 11.08 -0.04
N LYS A 203 -9.45 12.32 -0.36
CA LYS A 203 -10.30 12.61 -1.51
C LYS A 203 -9.65 12.22 -2.84
N HIS A 204 -8.35 12.47 -2.99
CA HIS A 204 -7.66 12.22 -4.26
C HIS A 204 -7.14 10.79 -4.40
N CYS A 205 -6.59 10.23 -3.33
CA CYS A 205 -5.97 8.90 -3.36
C CYS A 205 -6.97 7.77 -3.12
N GLY A 206 -8.17 8.07 -2.60
CA GLY A 206 -9.15 7.07 -2.21
C GLY A 206 -8.63 6.23 -1.05
N GLY A 207 -9.12 5.00 -0.92
CA GLY A 207 -8.67 4.09 0.13
C GLY A 207 -9.47 4.19 1.43
N GLN A 208 -9.24 3.25 2.34
CA GLN A 208 -9.81 3.25 3.68
C GLN A 208 -8.74 3.01 4.74
N SER A 209 -9.17 2.99 6.01
CA SER A 209 -8.32 2.75 7.18
C SER A 209 -7.41 3.94 7.52
N TYR A 210 -7.94 5.14 7.39
CA TYR A 210 -7.30 6.39 7.78
C TYR A 210 -7.43 6.61 9.29
N ARG A 211 -6.71 5.78 10.07
CA ARG A 211 -6.76 5.75 11.54
C ARG A 211 -5.37 5.95 12.14
N PRO A 212 -5.24 6.37 13.41
CA PRO A 212 -3.94 6.61 14.04
C PRO A 212 -2.99 5.42 14.03
N ASP A 213 -3.50 4.19 14.11
CA ASP A 213 -2.69 2.96 14.03
C ASP A 213 -2.05 2.74 12.65
N ASN A 214 -2.65 3.29 11.59
CA ASN A 214 -2.14 3.22 10.22
C ASN A 214 -1.45 4.51 9.75
N ILE A 215 -1.72 5.62 10.46
CA ILE A 215 -1.14 6.95 10.24
C ILE A 215 -0.51 7.45 11.56
N PRO A 216 0.49 6.74 12.09
CA PRO A 216 1.19 7.14 13.31
C PRO A 216 2.00 8.41 13.09
N ILE A 217 2.50 8.93 14.20
CA ILE A 217 3.34 10.12 14.27
C ILE A 217 4.79 9.68 14.41
N THR A 218 5.69 10.30 13.64
CA THR A 218 7.13 10.13 13.82
C THR A 218 7.67 10.90 15.02
N ILE A 219 8.88 10.59 15.46
CA ILE A 219 9.55 11.29 16.55
C ILE A 219 9.61 12.81 16.26
N ASP A 220 9.86 13.20 15.01
CA ASP A 220 9.88 14.59 14.52
C ASP A 220 8.48 15.21 14.27
N GLY A 221 7.39 14.50 14.60
CA GLY A 221 6.04 15.06 14.62
C GLY A 221 5.31 15.12 13.27
N ARG A 222 5.72 14.30 12.27
CA ARG A 222 5.02 14.14 10.99
C ARG A 222 4.08 12.93 11.02
N PHE A 223 2.97 13.02 10.29
CA PHE A 223 2.05 11.90 10.07
C PHE A 223 2.59 10.99 8.97
N VAL A 224 2.55 9.67 9.17
CA VAL A 224 3.12 8.74 8.19
C VAL A 224 2.17 7.60 7.86
N PHE A 225 1.86 7.42 6.57
CA PHE A 225 1.05 6.30 6.09
C PHE A 225 1.86 5.00 6.08
N ILE A 226 1.81 4.23 7.17
CA ILE A 226 2.51 2.93 7.26
C ILE A 226 1.66 1.78 6.71
N ASP A 227 0.33 1.95 6.70
CA ASP A 227 -0.60 0.96 6.18
C ASP A 227 -1.67 1.53 5.24
N THR A 228 -1.91 0.81 4.14
CA THR A 228 -2.59 1.36 2.95
C THR A 228 -3.35 0.26 2.19
N GLU A 229 -4.22 -0.46 2.87
CA GLU A 229 -4.76 -1.76 2.42
C GLU A 229 -5.76 -1.71 1.26
N TYR A 230 -6.63 -0.69 1.25
CA TYR A 230 -7.90 -0.74 0.53
C TYR A 230 -8.02 0.27 -0.63
N PRO A 231 -7.06 0.39 -1.58
CA PRO A 231 -7.06 1.46 -2.60
C PRO A 231 -8.32 1.56 -3.46
N HIS A 232 -9.06 0.46 -3.59
CA HIS A 232 -10.24 0.36 -4.44
C HIS A 232 -11.51 0.87 -3.75
N LEU A 233 -11.47 1.10 -2.44
CA LEU A 233 -12.62 1.54 -1.67
C LEU A 233 -12.63 3.07 -1.53
N PRO A 234 -13.82 3.69 -1.46
CA PRO A 234 -13.92 5.12 -1.17
C PRO A 234 -13.52 5.42 0.29
N PRO A 235 -13.04 6.63 0.58
CA PRO A 235 -12.70 7.06 1.93
C PRO A 235 -13.89 7.03 2.88
N ILE A 236 -13.65 6.57 4.10
CA ILE A 236 -14.61 6.68 5.21
C ILE A 236 -14.19 7.85 6.09
N TYR A 237 -14.64 9.06 5.74
CA TYR A 237 -14.24 10.28 6.46
C TYR A 237 -14.62 10.30 7.95
N LYS A 238 -15.62 9.51 8.37
CA LYS A 238 -16.02 9.41 9.78
C LYS A 238 -15.03 8.62 10.66
N GLU A 239 -14.13 7.82 10.07
CA GLU A 239 -13.19 6.99 10.84
C GLU A 239 -12.24 7.82 11.71
N ILE A 240 -11.98 9.09 11.37
CA ILE A 240 -11.05 9.92 12.12
C ILE A 240 -11.66 10.55 13.38
N LEU A 241 -13.00 10.68 13.42
CA LEU A 241 -13.70 11.45 14.46
C LEU A 241 -13.41 10.98 15.89
N PRO A 242 -13.32 9.66 16.19
CA PRO A 242 -13.01 9.21 17.55
C PRO A 242 -11.64 9.65 18.06
N TYR A 243 -10.72 9.99 17.15
CA TYR A 243 -9.30 10.18 17.45
C TYR A 243 -8.87 11.65 17.55
N ILE A 244 -9.75 12.60 17.24
CA ILE A 244 -9.44 14.04 17.27
C ILE A 244 -10.20 14.74 18.40
N SER A 245 -9.79 15.97 18.76
CA SER A 245 -10.50 16.78 19.76
C SER A 245 -11.91 17.12 19.29
N ASP A 246 -12.79 17.50 20.21
CA ASP A 246 -14.17 17.87 19.87
C ASP A 246 -14.22 19.12 18.97
N GLU A 247 -13.31 20.06 19.18
CA GLU A 247 -13.13 21.24 18.33
C GLU A 247 -12.77 20.83 16.90
N MET A 248 -11.75 19.97 16.73
CA MET A 248 -11.33 19.47 15.43
C MET A 248 -12.40 18.58 14.78
N GLY A 249 -13.14 17.81 15.58
CA GLY A 249 -14.29 17.03 15.16
C GLY A 249 -15.42 17.90 14.63
N SER A 250 -15.66 19.05 15.25
CA SER A 250 -16.66 20.03 14.82
C SER A 250 -16.25 20.67 13.49
N PHE A 251 -14.98 21.07 13.36
CA PHE A 251 -14.41 21.52 12.08
C PHE A 251 -14.58 20.45 10.98
N TRP A 252 -14.22 19.20 11.27
CA TRP A 252 -14.32 18.11 10.29
C TRP A 252 -15.75 17.84 9.83
N LYS A 253 -16.71 17.80 10.76
CA LYS A 253 -18.13 17.62 10.43
C LYS A 253 -18.64 18.78 9.55
N LEU A 254 -18.33 20.01 9.94
CA LEU A 254 -18.83 21.21 9.25
C LEU A 254 -18.24 21.39 7.86
N HIS A 255 -16.97 21.05 7.62
CA HIS A 255 -16.29 21.36 6.35
C HIS A 255 -16.03 20.16 5.45
N VAL A 256 -15.91 18.95 6.01
CA VAL A 256 -15.67 17.75 5.21
C VAL A 256 -16.96 16.99 5.01
N LEU A 257 -17.64 16.59 6.10
CA LEU A 257 -18.83 15.74 5.96
C LEU A 257 -19.99 16.47 5.28
N SER A 258 -20.23 17.75 5.60
CA SER A 258 -21.27 18.55 4.93
C SER A 258 -21.01 18.72 3.43
N HIS A 259 -19.74 18.92 3.05
CA HIS A 259 -19.32 19.08 1.66
C HIS A 259 -19.54 17.77 0.88
N GLU A 260 -19.18 16.63 1.46
CA GLU A 260 -19.37 15.35 0.77
C GLU A 260 -20.86 14.97 0.67
N LEU A 261 -21.68 15.30 1.68
CA LEU A 261 -23.13 15.10 1.65
C LEU A 261 -23.84 15.96 0.59
N SER A 262 -23.40 17.21 0.41
CA SER A 262 -23.97 18.09 -0.61
C SER A 262 -23.63 17.62 -2.04
N GLN A 263 -22.42 17.07 -2.24
CA GLN A 263 -22.01 16.50 -3.52
C GLN A 263 -22.77 15.20 -3.85
N SER A 264 -22.99 14.30 -2.88
CA SER A 264 -23.72 13.06 -3.12
C SER A 264 -25.20 13.30 -3.47
N SER A 265 -25.86 14.23 -2.80
CA SER A 265 -27.26 14.58 -3.08
C SER A 265 -27.44 15.21 -4.47
N SER A 266 -26.47 15.99 -4.94
CA SER A 266 -26.45 16.54 -6.29
C SER A 266 -26.34 15.45 -7.36
N ILE A 267 -25.46 14.47 -7.19
CA ILE A 267 -25.26 13.36 -8.14
C ILE A 267 -26.52 12.48 -8.23
N ASP A 268 -27.13 12.14 -7.10
CA ASP A 268 -28.36 11.34 -7.07
C ASP A 268 -29.52 12.06 -7.78
N SER A 269 -29.60 13.39 -7.65
CA SER A 269 -30.60 14.20 -8.35
C SER A 269 -30.40 14.17 -9.87
N LEU A 270 -29.15 14.21 -10.35
CA LEU A 270 -28.80 14.13 -11.77
C LEU A 270 -29.02 12.73 -12.35
N ALA A 271 -28.68 11.68 -11.60
CA ALA A 271 -28.90 10.29 -12.00
C ALA A 271 -30.39 9.97 -12.13
N ARG A 272 -31.25 10.50 -11.24
CA ARG A 272 -32.71 10.35 -11.33
C ARG A 272 -33.32 11.11 -12.51
N LYS A 273 -32.79 12.28 -12.89
CA LYS A 273 -33.24 13.03 -14.08
C LYS A 273 -32.94 12.29 -15.38
N ARG A 274 -31.78 11.64 -15.49
CA ARG A 274 -31.38 10.88 -16.69
C ARG A 274 -32.17 9.59 -16.92
N LYS A 275 -32.83 9.03 -15.91
CA LYS A 275 -33.73 7.86 -16.06
C LYS A 275 -35.16 8.23 -16.50
N LYS A 276 -35.48 9.52 -16.59
CA LYS A 276 -36.81 10.04 -16.99
C LYS A 276 -36.85 10.58 -18.43
N ILE A 277 -35.76 10.42 -19.19
CA ILE A 277 -35.64 10.73 -20.62
C ILE A 277 -35.46 9.39 -21.32
#